data_AF-A0A1V3TRF7-F1
#
_entry.id   AF-A0A1V3TRF7-F1
#
_cell.length_a   1.000
_cell.length_b   1.000
_cell.length_c   1.000
_cell.angle_alpha   90.00
_cell.angle_beta   90.00
_cell.angle_gamma   90.00
#
_symmetry.space_group_name_H-M   'P 1'
#
loop_
_entity.id
_entity.type
_entity.pdbx_description
1 polymer ?
#
loop_
_entity_poly.entity_id
_entity_poly.type
_entity_poly.pdbx_seq_one_letter_code
_entity_poly.pdbx_strand_id
1 'polypeptide(L)'
;MKTTQQILQEREQQHGSYDRFCEIYGKFRQILADYGKDLTTQQRISLEMQCFKQSRILNKGADHTDTWQDIAGYAQLGSGWRVGDEVDNALPKPIETFKGLNVAYYLNSNNAKYSILRISPEEFEIWQDELNGRMMYKSKEDVITVIELLTGKQYQG
;
A
#
# COMPACT_ATOMS: atom_id res chain seq x y z
N MET A 1 -0.17 -0.43 37.91
CA MET A 1 -0.81 0.46 36.91
C MET A 1 0.32 1.16 36.17
N LYS A 2 0.30 1.21 34.83
CA LYS A 2 1.32 1.96 34.08
C LYS A 2 1.07 3.47 34.25
N THR A 3 2.13 4.23 34.38
CA THR A 3 2.06 5.71 34.33
C THR A 3 1.82 6.18 32.90
N THR A 4 1.31 7.39 32.73
CA THR A 4 1.14 8.01 31.40
C THR A 4 2.45 8.02 30.62
N GLN A 5 3.57 8.32 31.27
CA GLN A 5 4.88 8.34 30.61
C GLN A 5 5.29 6.97 30.07
N GLN A 6 5.02 5.90 30.82
CA GLN A 6 5.28 4.53 30.38
C GLN A 6 4.40 4.16 29.17
N ILE A 7 3.14 4.60 29.15
CA ILE A 7 2.23 4.38 28.02
C ILE A 7 2.74 5.11 26.76
N LEU A 8 3.22 6.35 26.92
CA LEU A 8 3.75 7.14 25.81
C LEU A 8 5.02 6.53 25.23
N GLN A 9 5.95 6.06 26.08
CA GLN A 9 7.18 5.39 25.65
C GLN A 9 6.90 4.11 24.88
N GLU A 10 5.96 3.29 25.33
CA GLU A 10 5.56 2.07 24.63
C GLU A 10 4.96 2.38 23.25
N ARG A 11 4.14 3.43 23.15
CA ARG A 11 3.56 3.86 21.88
C ARG A 11 4.60 4.44 20.93
N GLU A 12 5.57 5.19 21.45
CA GLU A 12 6.64 5.75 20.63
C GLU A 12 7.55 4.66 20.05
N GLN A 13 7.79 3.59 20.80
CA GLN A 13 8.51 2.41 20.29
C GLN A 13 7.74 1.71 19.17
N GLN A 14 6.40 1.62 19.27
CA GLN A 14 5.56 0.94 18.28
C GLN A 14 5.24 1.79 17.05
N HIS A 15 5.03 3.09 17.22
CA HIS A 15 4.43 3.96 16.18
C HIS A 15 5.30 5.16 15.81
N GLY A 16 6.54 5.18 16.32
CA GLY A 16 7.47 6.31 16.14
C GLY A 16 7.09 7.53 16.96
N SER A 17 7.84 8.61 16.74
CA SER A 17 7.70 9.87 17.48
C SER A 17 6.36 10.55 17.17
N TYR A 18 5.65 11.00 18.21
CA TYR A 18 4.39 11.72 18.06
C TYR A 18 4.59 13.06 17.31
N ASP A 19 5.65 13.80 17.59
CA ASP A 19 5.92 15.09 16.95
C ASP A 19 6.15 14.92 15.44
N ARG A 20 6.92 13.91 15.05
CA ARG A 20 7.14 13.58 13.64
C ARG A 20 5.85 13.15 12.94
N PHE A 21 5.01 12.37 13.63
CA PHE A 21 3.68 12.03 13.11
C PHE A 21 2.84 13.28 12.87
N CYS A 22 2.76 14.20 13.84
CA CYS A 22 2.01 15.45 13.74
C CYS A 22 2.51 16.33 12.58
N GLU A 23 3.82 16.40 12.36
CA GLU A 23 4.40 17.15 11.24
C GLU A 23 3.95 16.58 9.88
N ILE A 24 4.09 15.26 9.70
CA ILE A 24 3.74 14.58 8.44
C ILE A 24 2.23 14.69 8.18
N TYR A 25 1.42 14.34 9.17
CA TYR A 25 -0.04 14.37 9.04
C TYR A 25 -0.56 15.80 8.86
N GLY A 26 0.05 16.77 9.54
CA GLY A 26 -0.25 18.19 9.36
C GLY A 26 -0.07 18.64 7.91
N LYS A 27 1.02 18.22 7.25
CA LYS A 27 1.27 18.51 5.82
C LYS A 27 0.22 17.87 4.92
N PHE A 28 -0.16 16.62 5.14
CA PHE A 28 -1.24 15.99 4.37
C PHE A 28 -2.57 16.72 4.53
N ARG A 29 -2.90 17.15 5.75
CA ARG A 29 -4.11 17.94 6.02
C ARG A 29 -4.15 19.26 5.28
N GLN A 30 -3.00 19.93 5.13
CA GLN A 30 -2.90 21.15 4.32
C GLN A 30 -3.25 20.85 2.87
N ILE A 31 -2.67 19.79 2.30
CA ILE A 31 -2.98 19.35 0.93
C ILE A 31 -4.48 19.05 0.76
N LEU A 32 -5.09 18.32 1.70
CA LEU A 32 -6.53 18.03 1.65
C LEU A 32 -7.40 19.27 1.83
N ALA A 33 -6.95 20.27 2.58
CA ALA A 33 -7.65 21.53 2.70
C ALA A 33 -7.60 22.32 1.38
N ASP A 34 -6.44 22.37 0.74
CA ASP A 34 -6.21 23.16 -0.48
C ASP A 34 -6.91 22.55 -1.72
N TYR A 35 -6.94 21.21 -1.82
CA TYR A 35 -7.41 20.51 -3.02
C TYR A 35 -8.68 19.68 -2.82
N GLY A 36 -9.15 19.49 -1.59
CA GLY A 36 -10.28 18.60 -1.27
C GLY A 36 -11.66 19.24 -1.33
N LYS A 37 -11.79 20.48 -1.82
CA LYS A 37 -13.03 21.27 -1.76
C LYS A 37 -14.19 20.68 -2.57
N ASP A 38 -13.90 20.00 -3.67
CA ASP A 38 -14.89 19.45 -4.58
C ASP A 38 -15.25 17.99 -4.26
N LEU A 39 -14.70 17.44 -3.16
CA LEU A 39 -14.98 16.08 -2.71
C LEU A 39 -16.28 16.03 -1.91
N THR A 40 -17.02 14.93 -2.07
CA THR A 40 -18.09 14.59 -1.12
C THR A 40 -17.52 14.38 0.28
N THR A 41 -18.37 14.51 1.31
CA THR A 41 -17.97 14.24 2.69
C THR A 41 -17.36 12.86 2.86
N GLN A 42 -17.94 11.83 2.22
CA GLN A 42 -17.43 10.46 2.28
C GLN A 42 -16.03 10.34 1.67
N GLN A 43 -15.82 10.87 0.46
CA GLN A 43 -14.50 10.88 -0.19
C GLN A 43 -13.46 11.63 0.65
N ARG A 44 -13.84 12.79 1.19
CA ARG A 44 -12.95 13.62 2.00
C ARG A 44 -12.51 12.92 3.28
N ILE A 45 -13.46 12.30 4.01
CA ILE A 45 -13.15 11.55 5.22
C ILE A 45 -12.30 10.32 4.90
N SER A 46 -12.60 9.59 3.82
CA SER A 46 -11.78 8.45 3.40
C SER A 46 -10.34 8.86 3.09
N LEU A 47 -10.12 9.96 2.36
CA LEU A 47 -8.77 10.46 2.07
C LEU A 47 -8.05 10.96 3.31
N GLU A 48 -8.75 11.61 4.24
CA GLU A 48 -8.19 12.02 5.53
C GLU A 48 -7.69 10.81 6.33
N MET A 49 -8.47 9.73 6.37
CA MET A 49 -8.09 8.49 7.04
C MET A 49 -6.91 7.80 6.35
N GLN A 50 -6.85 7.81 5.01
CA GLN A 50 -5.68 7.32 4.28
C GLN A 50 -4.43 8.15 4.61
N CYS A 51 -4.53 9.48 4.61
CA CYS A 51 -3.42 10.37 4.97
C CYS A 51 -2.92 10.12 6.40
N PHE A 52 -3.83 9.87 7.35
CA PHE A 52 -3.48 9.49 8.71
C PHE A 52 -2.68 8.17 8.76
N LYS A 53 -3.12 7.15 8.00
CA LYS A 53 -2.44 5.84 7.94
C LYS A 53 -1.11 5.91 7.21
N GLN A 54 -1.02 6.66 6.12
CA GLN A 54 0.24 6.97 5.42
C GLN A 54 1.23 7.68 6.35
N SER A 55 0.75 8.60 7.20
CA SER A 55 1.59 9.24 8.21
C SER A 55 2.16 8.24 9.22
N ARG A 56 1.41 7.19 9.59
CA ARG A 56 1.92 6.10 10.43
C ARG A 56 3.00 5.28 9.72
N ILE A 57 2.80 4.94 8.44
CA ILE A 57 3.79 4.22 7.62
C ILE A 57 5.11 5.00 7.59
N LEU A 58 5.03 6.28 7.23
CA LEU A 58 6.19 7.17 7.19
C LEU A 58 6.82 7.36 8.58
N ASN A 59 6.04 7.19 9.65
CA ASN A 59 6.49 7.24 11.04
C ASN A 59 6.89 5.89 11.65
N LYS A 60 7.61 5.05 10.88
CA LYS A 60 8.11 3.71 11.29
C LYS A 60 7.04 2.60 11.33
N GLY A 61 5.88 2.81 10.73
CA GLY A 61 4.82 1.80 10.62
C GLY A 61 4.80 1.03 9.30
N ALA A 62 5.89 1.00 8.54
CA ALA A 62 5.89 0.40 7.19
C ALA A 62 5.66 -1.11 7.22
N ASP A 63 6.11 -1.81 8.25
CA ASP A 63 5.95 -3.27 8.40
C ASP A 63 4.61 -3.66 9.04
N HIS A 64 3.75 -2.69 9.33
CA HIS A 64 2.46 -2.91 9.99
C HIS A 64 1.37 -3.19 8.93
N THR A 65 1.14 -4.46 8.62
CA THR A 65 0.20 -4.91 7.59
C THR A 65 -1.23 -4.39 7.80
N ASP A 66 -1.67 -4.24 9.06
CA ASP A 66 -2.99 -3.67 9.40
C ASP A 66 -3.15 -2.24 8.85
N THR A 67 -2.08 -1.46 8.87
CA THR A 67 -2.07 -0.07 8.40
C THR A 67 -2.27 -0.01 6.89
N TRP A 68 -1.71 -0.95 6.13
CA TRP A 68 -1.93 -1.08 4.69
C TRP A 68 -3.34 -1.57 4.36
N GLN A 69 -3.85 -2.54 5.11
CA GLN A 69 -5.23 -3.03 4.97
C GLN A 69 -6.25 -1.91 5.22
N ASP A 70 -6.03 -1.09 6.24
CA ASP A 70 -6.88 0.07 6.52
C ASP A 70 -6.90 1.06 5.35
N ILE A 71 -5.75 1.34 4.73
CA ILE A 71 -5.68 2.24 3.56
C ILE A 71 -6.52 1.68 2.40
N ALA A 72 -6.40 0.40 2.11
CA ALA A 72 -7.19 -0.27 1.08
C ALA A 72 -8.69 -0.19 1.39
N GLY A 73 -9.09 -0.47 2.64
CA GLY A 73 -10.47 -0.35 3.10
C GLY A 73 -11.02 1.07 2.95
N TYR A 74 -10.26 2.10 3.34
CA TYR A 74 -10.69 3.49 3.17
C TYR A 74 -10.76 3.91 1.70
N ALA A 75 -9.92 3.36 0.82
CA ALA A 75 -10.01 3.60 -0.62
C ALA A 75 -11.30 3.00 -1.21
N GLN A 76 -11.68 1.80 -0.80
CA GLN A 76 -12.96 1.18 -1.18
C GLN A 76 -14.15 2.00 -0.67
N LEU A 77 -14.15 2.36 0.62
CA LEU A 77 -15.19 3.20 1.20
C LEU A 77 -15.27 4.56 0.51
N GLY A 78 -14.14 5.19 0.19
CA GLY A 78 -14.10 6.53 -0.42
C GLY A 78 -14.58 6.58 -1.87
N SER A 79 -14.24 5.57 -2.65
CA SER A 79 -14.68 5.43 -4.04
C SER A 79 -16.15 5.05 -4.17
N GLY A 80 -16.77 4.56 -3.08
CA GLY A 80 -18.10 3.95 -3.13
C GLY A 80 -18.08 2.59 -3.84
N TRP A 81 -16.91 2.07 -4.17
CA TRP A 81 -16.76 0.73 -4.70
C TRP A 81 -17.05 -0.26 -3.59
N ARG A 82 -18.25 -0.83 -3.64
CA ARG A 82 -18.56 -2.03 -2.88
C ARG A 82 -17.90 -3.19 -3.59
N VAL A 83 -16.72 -3.56 -3.12
CA VAL A 83 -16.21 -4.91 -3.36
C VAL A 83 -17.21 -5.84 -2.68
N GLY A 84 -18.12 -6.43 -3.45
CA GLY A 84 -18.77 -7.67 -2.99
C GLY A 84 -17.68 -8.71 -2.77
N ASP A 85 -17.93 -9.70 -1.92
CA ASP A 85 -16.99 -10.79 -1.58
C ASP A 85 -16.37 -11.51 -2.81
N GLU A 86 -16.88 -11.25 -4.01
CA GLU A 86 -16.39 -11.73 -5.30
C GLU A 86 -15.11 -11.05 -5.81
N VAL A 87 -14.82 -9.76 -5.52
CA VAL A 87 -13.64 -9.06 -6.11
C VAL A 87 -12.36 -9.31 -5.31
N ASP A 88 -12.44 -9.51 -3.99
CA ASP A 88 -11.28 -9.90 -3.17
C ASP A 88 -10.80 -11.34 -3.50
N ASN A 89 -11.69 -12.14 -4.11
CA ASN A 89 -11.35 -13.42 -4.72
C ASN A 89 -10.94 -13.31 -6.20
N ALA A 90 -11.10 -12.15 -6.83
CA ALA A 90 -10.78 -11.95 -8.25
C ALA A 90 -9.38 -11.38 -8.48
N LEU A 91 -8.81 -10.66 -7.50
CA LEU A 91 -7.43 -10.18 -7.62
C LEU A 91 -6.46 -11.35 -7.44
N PRO A 92 -5.55 -11.57 -8.40
CA PRO A 92 -4.44 -12.48 -8.19
C PRO A 92 -3.68 -12.13 -6.91
N LYS A 93 -3.41 -13.14 -6.09
CA LYS A 93 -2.67 -12.96 -4.83
C LYS A 93 -1.17 -12.96 -5.12
N PRO A 94 -0.40 -12.01 -4.56
CA PRO A 94 1.05 -12.06 -4.70
C PRO A 94 1.61 -13.31 -4.03
N ILE A 95 2.76 -13.79 -4.54
CA ILE A 95 3.46 -14.93 -3.97
C ILE A 95 4.08 -14.55 -2.63
N GLU A 96 3.88 -15.39 -1.62
CA GLU A 96 4.52 -15.25 -0.32
C GLU A 96 5.94 -15.85 -0.33
N THR A 97 6.22 -16.78 -1.26
CA THR A 97 7.52 -17.44 -1.39
C THR A 97 7.81 -17.88 -2.83
N PHE A 98 9.08 -17.87 -3.21
CA PHE A 98 9.59 -18.47 -4.45
C PHE A 98 9.71 -19.99 -4.40
N LYS A 99 9.55 -20.61 -3.23
CA LYS A 99 9.77 -22.05 -3.05
C LYS A 99 8.85 -22.86 -3.97
N GLY A 100 9.44 -23.58 -4.93
CA GLY A 100 8.73 -24.40 -5.91
C GLY A 100 8.31 -23.67 -7.20
N LEU A 101 8.76 -22.43 -7.41
CA LEU A 101 8.56 -21.67 -8.64
C LEU A 101 9.88 -21.55 -9.42
N ASN A 102 9.80 -21.74 -10.74
CA ASN A 102 10.95 -21.52 -11.64
C ASN A 102 11.08 -20.04 -12.06
N VAL A 103 10.03 -19.24 -11.82
CA VAL A 103 9.94 -17.86 -12.25
C VAL A 103 8.84 -17.14 -11.48
N ALA A 104 9.02 -15.83 -11.27
CA ALA A 104 7.95 -14.91 -10.89
C ALA A 104 7.97 -13.66 -11.77
N TYR A 105 6.88 -12.90 -11.70
CA TYR A 105 6.70 -11.64 -12.42
C TYR A 105 6.36 -10.53 -11.44
N TYR A 106 6.87 -9.33 -11.69
CA TYR A 106 6.54 -8.16 -10.87
C TYR A 106 6.38 -6.91 -11.71
N LEU A 107 5.63 -5.96 -11.16
CA LEU A 107 5.48 -4.66 -11.74
C LEU A 107 6.71 -3.80 -11.39
N ASN A 108 7.39 -3.32 -12.42
CA ASN A 108 8.41 -2.32 -12.28
C ASN A 108 7.91 -0.96 -12.79
N SER A 109 7.93 0.04 -11.92
CA SER A 109 7.60 1.42 -12.24
C SER A 109 8.87 2.28 -12.26
N ASN A 110 9.27 2.71 -13.45
CA ASN A 110 10.38 3.65 -13.63
C ASN A 110 9.86 4.86 -14.42
N ASN A 111 10.05 6.08 -13.89
CA ASN A 111 9.64 7.33 -14.54
C ASN A 111 8.18 7.31 -15.04
N ALA A 112 7.25 6.84 -14.19
CA ALA A 112 5.82 6.69 -14.48
C ALA A 112 5.46 5.75 -15.65
N LYS A 113 6.42 4.94 -16.13
CA LYS A 113 6.16 3.83 -17.05
C LYS A 113 6.15 2.52 -16.28
N TYR A 114 5.14 1.70 -16.56
CA TYR A 114 4.98 0.38 -16.01
C TYR A 114 5.57 -0.65 -16.98
N SER A 115 6.40 -1.54 -16.48
CA SER A 115 6.93 -2.68 -17.22
C SER A 115 6.76 -3.93 -16.36
N ILE A 116 6.39 -5.05 -16.97
CA ILE A 116 6.29 -6.32 -16.27
C ILE A 116 7.60 -7.07 -16.48
N LEU A 117 8.33 -7.30 -15.39
CA LEU A 117 9.62 -7.97 -15.43
C LEU A 117 9.49 -9.40 -14.92
N ARG A 118 10.29 -10.28 -15.53
CA ARG A 118 10.48 -11.68 -15.14
C ARG A 118 11.66 -11.78 -14.19
N ILE A 119 11.59 -12.67 -13.21
CA ILE A 119 12.74 -13.01 -12.37
C ILE A 119 12.79 -14.50 -12.02
N SER A 120 13.98 -15.10 -12.06
CA SER A 120 14.23 -16.48 -11.59
C SER A 120 14.60 -16.53 -10.09
N PRO A 121 14.55 -17.70 -9.45
CA PRO A 121 14.99 -17.85 -8.06
C PRO A 121 16.44 -17.43 -7.82
N GLU A 122 17.34 -17.73 -8.75
CA GLU A 122 18.75 -17.37 -8.66
C GLU A 122 18.95 -15.86 -8.76
N GLU A 123 18.21 -15.20 -9.66
CA GLU A 123 18.21 -13.74 -9.76
C GLU A 123 17.61 -13.10 -8.50
N PHE A 124 16.55 -13.69 -7.94
CA PHE A 124 15.93 -13.17 -6.71
C PHE A 124 16.90 -13.17 -5.52
N GLU A 125 17.73 -14.21 -5.37
CA GLU A 125 18.75 -14.25 -4.31
C GLU A 125 19.81 -13.15 -4.48
N ILE A 126 20.14 -12.78 -5.72
CA ILE A 126 21.11 -11.72 -6.02
C ILE A 126 20.53 -10.32 -5.76
N TRP A 127 19.26 -10.11 -6.11
CA TRP A 127 18.59 -8.80 -6.10
C TRP A 127 17.61 -8.63 -4.93
N GLN A 128 17.81 -9.36 -3.84
CA GLN A 128 16.85 -9.46 -2.75
C GLN A 128 16.51 -8.08 -2.14
N ASP A 129 17.50 -7.22 -2.01
CA ASP A 129 17.34 -5.88 -1.41
C ASP A 129 16.51 -4.94 -2.31
N GLU A 130 16.75 -4.96 -3.63
CA GLU A 130 16.02 -4.13 -4.60
C GLU A 130 14.58 -4.60 -4.85
N LEU A 131 14.32 -5.87 -4.56
CA LEU A 131 13.01 -6.51 -4.71
C LEU A 131 12.21 -6.55 -3.41
N ASN A 132 12.83 -6.19 -2.28
CA ASN A 132 12.16 -6.17 -1.00
C ASN A 132 10.94 -5.25 -1.03
N GLY A 133 9.79 -5.75 -0.59
CA GLY A 133 8.50 -5.05 -0.62
C GLY A 133 7.80 -5.00 -1.98
N ARG A 134 8.37 -5.58 -3.05
CA ARG A 134 7.67 -5.68 -4.34
C ARG A 134 6.64 -6.82 -4.33
N MET A 135 5.45 -6.54 -4.86
CA MET A 135 4.45 -7.57 -5.10
C MET A 135 4.83 -8.39 -6.34
N MET A 136 4.99 -9.70 -6.15
CA MET A 136 5.39 -10.65 -7.17
C MET A 136 4.28 -11.67 -7.42
N TYR A 137 4.19 -12.20 -8.63
CA TYR A 137 3.10 -13.06 -9.07
C TYR A 137 3.62 -14.25 -9.87
N LYS A 138 2.82 -15.31 -9.95
CA LYS A 138 3.21 -16.57 -10.60
C LYS A 138 3.23 -16.45 -12.13
N SER A 139 2.39 -15.58 -12.68
CA SER A 139 2.26 -15.37 -14.12
C SER A 139 2.29 -13.89 -14.50
N LYS A 140 2.57 -13.61 -15.78
CA LYS A 140 2.50 -12.25 -16.32
C LYS A 140 1.06 -11.75 -16.36
N GLU A 141 0.13 -12.66 -16.66
CA GLU A 141 -1.30 -12.45 -16.73
C GLU A 141 -1.89 -12.01 -15.40
N ASP A 142 -1.36 -12.54 -14.28
CA ASP A 142 -1.74 -12.09 -12.94
C ASP A 142 -1.37 -10.62 -12.72
N VAL A 143 -0.16 -10.21 -13.13
CA VAL A 143 0.29 -8.82 -13.01
C VAL A 143 -0.57 -7.91 -13.88
N ILE A 144 -0.89 -8.33 -15.12
CA ILE A 144 -1.78 -7.58 -16.01
C ILE A 144 -3.15 -7.41 -15.38
N THR A 145 -3.75 -8.50 -14.89
CA THR A 145 -5.07 -8.48 -14.25
C THR A 145 -5.10 -7.50 -13.09
N VAL A 146 -4.06 -7.49 -12.24
CA VAL A 146 -3.93 -6.52 -11.15
C VAL A 146 -3.87 -5.09 -11.68
N ILE A 147 -3.05 -4.80 -12.70
CA ILE A 147 -2.95 -3.46 -13.29
C ILE A 147 -4.30 -3.02 -13.86
N GLU A 148 -4.95 -3.87 -14.65
CA GLU A 148 -6.19 -3.53 -15.34
C GLU A 148 -7.35 -3.32 -14.37
N LEU A 149 -7.46 -4.15 -13.33
CA LEU A 149 -8.47 -4.00 -12.28
C LEU A 149 -8.22 -2.75 -11.43
N LEU A 150 -6.96 -2.43 -11.08
CA LEU A 150 -6.65 -1.25 -10.28
C LEU A 150 -6.76 0.07 -11.06
N THR A 151 -6.42 0.05 -12.35
CA THR A 151 -6.40 1.27 -13.18
C THR A 151 -7.67 1.48 -13.99
N GLY A 152 -8.48 0.44 -14.17
CA GLY A 152 -9.64 0.44 -15.06
C GLY A 152 -9.27 0.60 -16.55
N LYS A 153 -8.00 0.37 -16.92
CA LYS A 153 -7.47 0.53 -18.28
C LYS A 153 -6.76 -0.74 -18.72
N GLN A 154 -6.85 -1.07 -20.00
CA GLN A 154 -6.07 -2.18 -20.56
C GLN A 154 -4.57 -1.89 -20.52
N TYR A 155 -3.78 -2.90 -20.18
CA TYR A 155 -2.32 -2.81 -20.18
C TYR A 155 -1.81 -2.76 -21.62
N GLN A 156 -1.04 -1.72 -21.96
CA GLN A 156 -0.63 -1.47 -23.35
C GLN A 156 0.77 -1.97 -23.74
N GLY A 157 1.46 -2.71 -22.86
CA GLY A 157 2.69 -3.41 -23.24
C GLY A 157 3.93 -2.56 -23.29
#